data_AF-A0A829D4V6-F1
#
_entry.id   AF-A0A829D4V6-F1
#
_cell.length_a   1.000
_cell.length_b   1.000
_cell.length_c   1.000
_cell.angle_alpha   90.00
_cell.angle_beta   90.00
_cell.angle_gamma   90.00
#
_symmetry.space_group_name_H-M   'P 1'
#
loop_
_entity.id
_entity.type
_entity.pdbx_description
1 polymer ?
#
loop_
_entity_poly.entity_id
_entity_poly.type
_entity_poly.pdbx_seq_one_letter_code
_entity_poly.pdbx_strand_id
1 'polypeptide(L)'
;MFVLNQELEISNIKFPAITEAVLESSREIPTDILTIKLPKYKNLKKDSIVKFSKVTWKAGYFQYGLLSEFNGYILEISPKVPLELKCVDPFFFCQRKMMTQDYHQKPLMVFLNDCIHPQIKSDISIIVRDSDIKQTVDIRCAKKSARYALYELKKTHGVDVFFTIGNWWFKKLINILI
;
A
#
# COMPACT_ATOMS: atom_id res chain seq x y z
N MET A 1 33.18 -6.30 1.12
CA MET A 1 32.60 -5.05 0.58
C MET A 1 31.08 -5.24 0.56
N PHE A 2 30.33 -4.32 1.17
CA PHE A 2 28.87 -4.38 1.10
C PHE A 2 28.42 -3.96 -0.30
N VAL A 3 27.72 -4.85 -0.99
CA VAL A 3 27.14 -4.58 -2.32
C VAL A 3 25.63 -4.56 -2.15
N LEU A 4 25.00 -3.42 -2.44
CA LEU A 4 23.55 -3.30 -2.43
C LEU A 4 22.99 -4.01 -3.67
N ASN A 5 22.07 -4.93 -3.44
CA ASN A 5 21.29 -5.59 -4.48
C ASN A 5 19.84 -5.06 -4.43
N GLN A 6 19.16 -5.05 -5.57
CA GLN A 6 17.79 -4.58 -5.68
C GLN A 6 17.03 -5.29 -6.80
N GLU A 7 15.73 -5.42 -6.63
CA GLU A 7 14.82 -6.01 -7.61
C GLU A 7 13.56 -5.15 -7.70
N LEU A 8 13.22 -4.72 -8.91
CA LEU A 8 11.98 -4.00 -9.20
C LEU A 8 11.11 -4.82 -10.13
N GLU A 9 9.84 -4.91 -9.77
CA GLU A 9 8.81 -5.56 -10.55
C GLU A 9 7.62 -4.62 -10.73
N ILE A 10 7.19 -4.42 -11.97
CA ILE A 10 6.01 -3.63 -12.33
C ILE A 10 5.10 -4.50 -13.20
N SER A 11 3.85 -4.72 -12.78
CA SER A 11 2.88 -5.56 -13.53
C SER A 11 3.45 -6.91 -13.99
N ASN A 12 4.21 -7.58 -13.12
CA ASN A 12 4.90 -8.85 -13.37
C ASN A 12 6.08 -8.80 -14.36
N ILE A 13 6.55 -7.60 -14.71
CA ILE A 13 7.75 -7.39 -15.51
C ILE A 13 8.89 -7.01 -14.56
N LYS A 14 9.97 -7.80 -14.56
CA LYS A 14 11.18 -7.49 -13.81
C LYS A 14 12.06 -6.50 -14.56
N PHE A 15 12.53 -5.48 -13.85
CA PHE A 15 13.43 -4.47 -14.36
C PHE A 15 14.84 -4.79 -13.87
N PRO A 16 15.81 -5.03 -14.77
CA PRO A 16 17.14 -5.51 -14.40
C PRO A 16 18.01 -4.43 -13.75
N ALA A 17 17.66 -3.15 -13.93
CA ALA A 17 18.40 -2.04 -13.36
C ALA A 17 17.50 -0.87 -12.94
N ILE A 18 17.92 -0.16 -11.91
CA ILE A 18 17.29 1.08 -11.48
C ILE A 18 18.42 2.08 -11.32
N THR A 19 18.24 3.29 -11.85
CA THR A 19 19.23 4.35 -11.70
C THR A 19 19.19 4.91 -10.29
N GLU A 20 17.99 5.11 -9.76
CA GLU A 20 17.76 5.71 -8.45
C GLU A 20 16.41 5.22 -7.90
N ALA A 21 16.37 4.92 -6.61
CA ALA A 21 15.14 4.64 -5.87
C ALA A 21 15.19 5.45 -4.57
N VAL A 22 14.13 6.22 -4.32
CA VAL A 22 13.97 7.04 -3.11
C VAL A 22 12.65 6.67 -2.47
N LEU A 23 12.70 6.09 -1.27
CA LEU A 23 11.54 5.76 -0.47
C LEU A 23 11.39 6.81 0.64
N GLU A 24 10.26 7.51 0.63
CA GLU A 24 9.90 8.51 1.64
C GLU A 24 8.74 7.97 2.48
N SER A 25 8.99 7.83 3.78
CA SER A 25 7.99 7.43 4.78
C SER A 25 7.74 8.57 5.75
N SER A 26 6.48 8.93 5.96
CA SER A 26 6.08 10.01 6.86
C SER A 26 5.13 9.53 7.95
N ARG A 27 5.28 10.09 9.15
CA ARG A 27 4.31 9.90 10.25
C ARG A 27 3.10 10.82 10.11
N GLU A 28 3.23 11.94 9.40
CA GLU A 28 2.17 12.94 9.22
C GLU A 28 1.23 12.56 8.08
N ILE A 29 1.78 11.99 7.01
CA ILE A 29 1.04 11.46 5.87
C ILE A 29 1.23 9.95 5.91
N PRO A 30 0.20 9.16 6.27
CA PRO A 30 0.29 7.69 6.38
C PRO A 30 0.27 7.07 4.98
N THR A 31 1.23 7.45 4.16
CA THR A 31 1.40 6.99 2.78
C THR A 31 2.88 7.02 2.47
N ASP A 32 3.45 5.85 2.19
CA ASP A 32 4.79 5.76 1.67
C ASP A 32 4.81 6.14 0.17
N ILE A 33 5.82 6.91 -0.21
CA ILE A 33 6.04 7.32 -1.59
C ILE A 33 7.37 6.75 -2.06
N LEU A 34 7.34 5.95 -3.12
CA LEU A 34 8.54 5.45 -3.78
C LEU A 34 8.72 6.15 -5.13
N THR A 35 9.81 6.89 -5.26
CA THR A 35 10.21 7.51 -6.53
C THR A 35 11.31 6.66 -7.17
N ILE A 36 11.09 6.21 -8.41
CA ILE A 36 12.02 5.33 -9.16
C ILE A 36 12.43 6.04 -10.44
N LYS A 37 13.74 6.13 -10.69
CA LYS A 37 14.28 6.54 -11.98
C LYS A 37 14.81 5.32 -12.74
N LEU A 38 14.25 5.08 -13.91
CA LEU A 38 14.63 3.99 -14.79
C LEU A 38 15.57 4.48 -15.90
N PRO A 39 16.64 3.74 -16.22
CA PRO A 39 17.48 4.03 -17.36
C PRO A 39 16.70 3.82 -18.67
N LYS A 40 17.26 4.30 -19.77
CA LYS A 40 16.66 4.06 -21.10
C LYS A 40 16.81 2.59 -21.48
N TYR A 41 15.71 1.85 -21.46
CA TYR A 41 15.63 0.47 -21.93
C TYR A 41 15.34 0.42 -23.44
N LYS A 42 16.17 -0.28 -24.22
CA LYS A 42 15.98 -0.42 -25.67
C LYS A 42 14.66 -1.11 -26.06
N ASN A 43 14.21 -2.07 -25.23
CA ASN A 43 13.05 -2.92 -25.53
C ASN A 43 11.80 -2.60 -24.69
N LEU A 44 11.82 -1.53 -23.89
CA LEU A 44 10.66 -1.15 -23.08
C LEU A 44 9.65 -0.43 -23.96
N LYS A 45 8.50 -1.07 -24.20
CA LYS A 45 7.38 -0.42 -24.89
C LYS A 45 6.84 0.71 -24.02
N LYS A 46 6.54 1.88 -24.61
CA LYS A 46 5.98 3.02 -23.86
C LYS A 46 4.72 2.66 -23.06
N ASP A 47 3.92 1.74 -23.58
CA ASP A 47 2.64 1.34 -22.97
C ASP A 47 2.78 0.15 -21.99
N SER A 48 4.00 -0.32 -21.72
CA SER A 48 4.22 -1.43 -20.77
C SER A 48 4.09 -1.00 -19.32
N ILE A 49 4.27 0.30 -19.03
CA ILE A 49 4.14 0.88 -17.70
C ILE A 49 2.93 1.81 -17.74
N VAL A 50 1.87 1.43 -17.02
CA VAL A 50 0.64 2.21 -16.97
C VAL A 50 0.36 2.70 -15.56
N LYS A 51 -0.46 3.75 -15.48
CA LYS A 51 -0.91 4.27 -14.20
C LYS A 51 -1.68 3.18 -13.44
N PHE A 52 -1.45 3.13 -12.14
CA PHE A 52 -1.99 2.12 -11.22
C PHE A 52 -1.50 0.68 -11.46
N SER A 53 -0.46 0.48 -12.28
CA SER A 53 0.28 -0.78 -12.26
C SER A 53 0.82 -1.08 -10.87
N LYS A 54 0.72 -2.34 -10.44
CA LYS A 54 1.30 -2.81 -9.19
C LYS A 54 2.83 -2.75 -9.27
N VAL A 55 3.45 -2.27 -8.20
CA VAL A 55 4.90 -2.10 -8.05
C VAL A 55 5.35 -2.85 -6.81
N THR A 56 6.37 -3.69 -6.97
CA THR A 56 7.09 -4.30 -5.86
C THR A 56 8.57 -3.94 -5.99
N TRP A 57 9.13 -3.36 -4.94
CA TRP A 57 10.55 -3.07 -4.87
C TRP A 57 11.16 -3.76 -3.67
N LYS A 58 12.25 -4.48 -3.93
CA LYS A 58 13.05 -5.17 -2.93
C LYS A 58 14.46 -4.62 -2.96
N ALA A 59 15.06 -4.46 -1.79
CA ALA A 59 16.46 -4.08 -1.66
C ALA A 59 17.10 -4.83 -0.51
N GLY A 60 18.42 -4.95 -0.53
CA GLY A 60 19.18 -5.55 0.55
C GLY A 60 20.62 -5.79 0.15
N TYR A 61 21.51 -5.96 1.13
CA TYR A 61 22.90 -6.27 0.81
C TYR A 61 23.03 -7.72 0.36
N PHE A 62 23.89 -7.97 -0.62
CA PHE A 62 24.07 -9.27 -1.27
C PHE A 62 24.16 -10.45 -0.29
N GLN A 63 24.90 -10.29 0.82
CA GLN A 63 25.10 -11.31 1.85
C GLN A 63 23.89 -11.57 2.77
N TYR A 64 22.91 -10.66 2.82
CA TYR A 64 21.69 -10.78 3.63
C TYR A 64 20.44 -11.10 2.80
N GLY A 65 20.56 -11.07 1.47
CA GLY A 65 19.43 -11.27 0.56
C GLY A 65 18.58 -10.01 0.36
N LEU A 66 17.49 -10.17 -0.37
CA LEU A 66 16.56 -9.11 -0.71
C LEU A 66 15.37 -9.08 0.26
N LEU A 67 15.07 -7.91 0.81
CA LEU A 67 13.90 -7.64 1.64
C LEU A 67 12.88 -6.82 0.85
N SER A 68 11.60 -7.02 1.11
CA SER A 68 10.54 -6.24 0.47
C SER A 68 10.39 -4.89 1.16
N GLU A 69 10.98 -3.86 0.55
CA GLU A 69 10.97 -2.50 1.08
C GLU A 69 9.71 -1.73 0.68
N PHE A 70 9.11 -2.02 -0.47
CA PHE A 70 7.91 -1.30 -0.92
C PHE A 70 6.96 -2.19 -1.75
N ASN A 71 5.67 -2.01 -1.50
CA ASN A 71 4.60 -2.59 -2.31
C ASN A 71 3.50 -1.55 -2.51
N GLY A 72 3.20 -1.21 -3.76
CA GLY A 72 2.27 -0.13 -4.05
C GLY A 72 1.92 -0.07 -5.52
N TYR A 73 1.61 1.14 -5.98
CA TYR A 73 1.04 1.40 -7.30
C TYR A 73 1.62 2.64 -7.93
N ILE A 74 1.74 2.63 -9.26
CA ILE A 74 2.17 3.81 -10.01
C ILE A 74 1.09 4.90 -9.93
N LEU A 75 1.45 6.07 -9.39
CA LEU A 75 0.59 7.24 -9.37
C LEU A 75 0.84 8.14 -10.57
N GLU A 76 2.11 8.41 -10.87
CA GLU A 76 2.53 9.31 -11.94
C GLU A 76 3.70 8.71 -12.73
N ILE A 77 3.69 8.99 -14.03
CA ILE A 77 4.74 8.60 -14.97
C ILE A 77 5.22 9.90 -15.62
N SER A 78 6.44 10.31 -15.28
CA SER A 78 7.08 11.48 -15.86
C SER A 78 7.99 11.03 -17.00
N PRO A 79 7.65 11.31 -18.27
CA PRO A 79 8.38 10.82 -19.44
C PRO A 79 9.74 11.51 -19.66
N LYS A 80 10.27 12.19 -18.64
CA LYS A 80 11.62 12.75 -18.64
C LYS A 80 12.64 11.62 -18.83
N VAL A 81 13.86 11.95 -19.26
CA VAL A 81 14.97 10.99 -19.33
C VAL A 81 15.94 11.35 -18.21
N PRO A 82 16.23 10.45 -17.25
CA PRO A 82 15.69 9.10 -17.07
C PRO A 82 14.18 9.09 -16.74
N LEU A 83 13.48 8.01 -17.12
CA LEU A 83 12.04 7.84 -16.90
C LEU A 83 11.78 7.81 -15.40
N GLU A 84 10.94 8.70 -14.91
CA GLU A 84 10.67 8.82 -13.47
C GLU A 84 9.25 8.35 -13.15
N LEU A 85 9.15 7.45 -12.19
CA LEU A 85 7.90 6.86 -11.72
C LEU A 85 7.69 7.29 -10.27
N LYS A 86 6.54 7.88 -9.99
CA LYS A 86 6.09 8.13 -8.62
C LYS A 86 5.09 7.06 -8.24
N CYS A 87 5.42 6.28 -7.22
CA CYS A 87 4.61 5.19 -6.73
C CYS A 87 4.10 5.52 -5.32
N VAL A 88 2.91 5.06 -5.00
CA VAL A 88 2.28 5.25 -3.69
C VAL A 88 1.83 3.92 -3.12
N ASP A 89 1.86 3.81 -1.81
CA ASP A 89 1.29 2.66 -1.13
C ASP A 89 -0.25 2.56 -1.31
N PRO A 90 -0.86 1.47 -0.84
CA PRO A 90 -2.30 1.29 -0.99
C PRO A 90 -3.15 2.18 -0.08
N PHE A 91 -2.58 2.75 0.99
CA PHE A 91 -3.27 3.71 1.86
C PHE A 91 -3.69 4.98 1.12
N PHE A 92 -2.94 5.36 0.07
CA PHE A 92 -3.33 6.45 -0.83
C PHE A 92 -4.76 6.25 -1.38
N PHE A 93 -5.15 5.03 -1.71
CA PHE A 93 -6.47 4.73 -2.25
C PHE A 93 -7.57 4.81 -1.18
N CYS A 94 -7.25 4.52 0.08
CA CYS A 94 -8.18 4.69 1.21
C CYS A 94 -8.57 6.16 1.43
N GLN A 95 -7.65 7.09 1.15
CA GLN A 95 -7.92 8.52 1.25
C GLN A 95 -8.93 8.97 0.19
N ARG A 96 -8.91 8.33 -0.98
CA ARG A 96 -9.74 8.67 -2.14
C ARG A 96 -11.07 7.92 -2.19
N LYS A 97 -11.15 6.74 -1.56
CA LYS A 97 -12.38 5.95 -1.48
C LYS A 97 -13.37 6.68 -0.58
N MET A 98 -14.51 7.08 -1.13
CA MET A 98 -15.64 7.58 -0.34
C MET A 98 -16.54 6.43 0.09
N MET A 99 -16.95 6.43 1.35
CA MET A 99 -17.91 5.47 1.89
C MET A 99 -19.33 5.90 1.51
N THR A 100 -20.12 4.93 1.08
CA THR A 100 -21.47 5.16 0.54
C THR A 100 -22.56 5.08 1.61
N GLN A 101 -22.27 4.46 2.75
CA GLN A 101 -23.23 4.17 3.81
C GLN A 101 -22.58 4.19 5.20
N ASP A 102 -23.43 4.27 6.21
CA ASP A 102 -23.09 3.95 7.59
C ASP A 102 -23.27 2.45 7.83
N TYR A 103 -22.56 1.92 8.83
CA TYR A 103 -22.58 0.51 9.18
C TYR A 103 -23.15 0.39 10.60
N HIS A 104 -24.26 -0.33 10.75
CA HIS A 104 -24.88 -0.60 12.05
C HIS A 104 -24.98 -2.11 12.25
N GLN A 105 -24.25 -2.63 13.24
CA GLN A 105 -24.14 -4.06 13.53
C GLN A 105 -23.79 -4.92 12.31
N LYS A 106 -22.97 -4.40 11.39
CA LYS A 106 -22.57 -5.12 10.17
C LYS A 106 -21.34 -5.98 10.42
N PRO A 107 -21.15 -7.10 9.70
CA PRO A 107 -19.94 -7.91 9.83
C PRO A 107 -18.68 -7.09 9.54
N LEU A 108 -17.65 -7.24 10.37
CA LEU A 108 -16.37 -6.55 10.24
C LEU A 108 -15.79 -6.76 8.84
N MET A 109 -15.77 -7.99 8.35
CA MET A 109 -15.23 -8.30 7.03
C MET A 109 -15.96 -7.58 5.90
N VAL A 110 -17.27 -7.36 6.00
CA VAL A 110 -18.03 -6.58 5.00
C VAL A 110 -17.56 -5.13 5.02
N PHE A 111 -17.45 -4.53 6.21
CA PHE A 111 -16.94 -3.18 6.38
C PHE A 111 -15.51 -3.00 5.86
N LEU A 112 -14.60 -3.93 6.20
CA LEU A 112 -13.21 -3.88 5.77
C LEU A 112 -13.07 -4.01 4.24
N ASN A 113 -13.83 -4.92 3.64
CA ASN A 113 -13.85 -5.08 2.18
C ASN A 113 -14.39 -3.82 1.45
N ASP A 114 -15.36 -3.12 2.04
CA ASP A 114 -15.91 -1.87 1.48
C ASP A 114 -14.96 -0.68 1.59
N CYS A 115 -14.03 -0.72 2.55
CA CYS A 115 -12.98 0.28 2.72
C CYS A 115 -11.90 0.18 1.64
N ILE A 116 -11.76 -0.97 0.97
CA ILE A 116 -10.78 -1.17 -0.09
C ILE A 116 -11.30 -0.51 -1.38
N HIS A 117 -10.44 0.30 -2.00
CA HIS A 117 -10.79 0.96 -3.25
C HIS A 117 -10.94 -0.06 -4.39
N PRO A 118 -11.98 0.03 -5.24
CA PRO A 118 -12.22 -0.95 -6.31
C PRO A 118 -11.02 -1.21 -7.22
N GLN A 119 -10.22 -0.17 -7.51
CA GLN A 119 -9.03 -0.26 -8.37
C GLN A 119 -7.97 -1.24 -7.88
N ILE A 120 -7.89 -1.51 -6.58
CA ILE A 120 -6.84 -2.36 -5.98
C ILE A 120 -7.44 -3.59 -5.30
N LYS A 121 -8.75 -3.80 -5.40
CA LYS A 121 -9.47 -4.79 -4.60
C LYS A 121 -9.00 -6.23 -4.87
N SER A 122 -8.60 -6.54 -6.09
CA SER A 122 -8.08 -7.86 -6.48
C SER A 122 -6.72 -8.18 -5.86
N ASP A 123 -5.96 -7.15 -5.49
CA ASP A 123 -4.56 -7.26 -5.13
C ASP A 123 -4.34 -7.28 -3.62
N ILE A 124 -5.39 -6.93 -2.86
CA ILE A 124 -5.37 -6.80 -1.41
C ILE A 124 -6.08 -8.00 -0.79
N SER A 125 -5.37 -8.66 0.13
CA SER A 125 -5.99 -9.58 1.07
C SER A 125 -6.11 -8.93 2.45
N ILE A 126 -7.22 -9.24 3.14
CA ILE A 126 -7.48 -8.79 4.51
C ILE A 126 -7.06 -9.91 5.46
N ILE A 127 -6.17 -9.58 6.40
CA ILE A 127 -5.76 -10.50 7.48
C ILE A 127 -6.15 -9.90 8.82
N VAL A 128 -7.09 -10.55 9.51
CA VAL A 128 -7.44 -10.23 10.90
C VAL A 128 -6.62 -11.13 11.80
N ARG A 129 -5.73 -10.54 12.62
CA ARG A 129 -4.74 -11.30 13.40
C ARG A 129 -5.26 -11.77 14.75
N ASP A 130 -6.12 -10.98 15.39
CA ASP A 130 -6.60 -11.28 16.74
C ASP A 130 -8.05 -11.78 16.71
N SER A 131 -8.28 -12.97 17.27
CA SER A 131 -9.59 -13.63 17.27
C SER A 131 -10.62 -12.95 18.19
N ASP A 132 -10.17 -12.11 19.12
CA ASP A 132 -11.00 -11.37 20.07
C ASP A 132 -11.53 -10.04 19.52
N ILE A 133 -11.17 -9.69 18.27
CA ILE A 133 -11.74 -8.55 17.58
C ILE A 133 -13.24 -8.81 17.36
N LYS A 134 -14.07 -7.82 17.74
CA LYS A 134 -15.51 -7.86 17.52
C LYS A 134 -15.81 -8.09 16.04
N GLN A 135 -16.61 -9.12 15.76
CA GLN A 135 -16.98 -9.51 14.40
C GLN A 135 -18.05 -8.62 13.78
N THR A 136 -18.58 -7.66 14.54
CA THR A 136 -19.56 -6.68 14.08
C THR A 136 -19.08 -5.26 14.39
N VAL A 137 -19.43 -4.32 13.52
CA VAL A 137 -19.06 -2.90 13.66
C VAL A 137 -20.28 -1.99 13.65
N ASP A 138 -20.17 -0.89 14.41
CA ASP A 138 -21.07 0.27 14.32
C ASP A 138 -20.23 1.52 14.02
N ILE A 139 -20.29 2.02 12.79
CA ILE A 139 -19.43 3.11 12.29
C ILE A 139 -20.28 4.05 11.42
N ARG A 140 -20.27 5.33 11.79
CA ARG A 140 -20.88 6.41 11.01
C ARG A 140 -19.82 7.06 10.11
N CYS A 141 -19.86 6.73 8.83
CA CYS A 141 -18.87 7.16 7.84
C CYS A 141 -19.46 7.50 6.47
N ALA A 142 -20.77 7.54 6.28
CA ALA A 142 -21.38 7.91 5.01
C ALA A 142 -20.83 9.25 4.52
N LYS A 143 -20.45 9.30 3.23
CA LYS A 143 -19.84 10.48 2.59
C LYS A 143 -18.52 10.93 3.23
N LYS A 144 -17.85 10.08 4.02
CA LYS A 144 -16.48 10.27 4.49
C LYS A 144 -15.53 9.34 3.73
N SER A 145 -14.22 9.58 3.84
CA SER A 145 -13.23 8.71 3.22
C SER A 145 -13.10 7.38 3.96
N ALA A 146 -12.64 6.33 3.29
CA ALA A 146 -12.33 5.07 3.93
C ALA A 146 -11.24 5.25 5.00
N ARG A 147 -10.27 6.16 4.80
CA ARG A 147 -9.31 6.53 5.86
C ARG A 147 -10.03 6.98 7.15
N TYR A 148 -11.05 7.82 7.04
CA TYR A 148 -11.84 8.26 8.20
C TYR A 148 -12.59 7.07 8.82
N ALA A 149 -13.17 6.20 8.01
CA ALA A 149 -13.88 5.02 8.51
C ALA A 149 -12.97 4.06 9.29
N LEU A 150 -11.75 3.81 8.79
CA LEU A 150 -10.74 3.01 9.48
C LEU A 150 -10.23 3.68 10.76
N TYR A 151 -10.12 5.02 10.77
CA TYR A 151 -9.83 5.77 11.99
C TYR A 151 -10.93 5.62 13.05
N GLU A 152 -12.20 5.70 12.65
CA GLU A 152 -13.31 5.46 13.57
C GLU A 152 -13.35 4.01 14.08
N LEU A 153 -13.00 3.02 13.23
CA LEU A 153 -12.82 1.63 13.67
C LEU A 153 -11.77 1.52 14.79
N LYS A 154 -10.60 2.16 14.62
CA LYS A 154 -9.58 2.22 15.67
C LYS A 154 -10.13 2.82 16.96
N LYS A 155 -10.79 3.96 16.87
CA LYS A 155 -11.32 4.69 18.03
C LYS A 155 -12.39 3.91 18.80
N THR A 156 -13.28 3.23 18.09
CA THR A 156 -14.47 2.58 18.69
C THR A 156 -14.25 1.11 19.03
N HIS A 157 -13.40 0.41 18.28
CA HIS A 157 -13.18 -1.03 18.43
C HIS A 157 -11.73 -1.38 18.84
N GLY A 158 -10.83 -0.39 18.93
CA GLY A 158 -9.43 -0.62 19.30
C GLY A 158 -8.63 -1.37 18.25
N VAL A 159 -9.09 -1.41 16.99
CA VAL A 159 -8.44 -2.13 15.89
C VAL A 159 -7.60 -1.16 15.07
N ASP A 160 -6.29 -1.34 15.11
CA ASP A 160 -5.37 -0.65 14.24
C ASP A 160 -5.25 -1.34 12.88
N VAL A 161 -4.98 -0.53 11.86
CA VAL A 161 -4.88 -0.96 10.46
C VAL A 161 -3.50 -0.60 9.95
N PHE A 162 -2.77 -1.59 9.49
CA PHE A 162 -1.45 -1.43 8.91
C PHE A 162 -1.41 -2.05 7.53
N PHE A 163 -0.56 -1.51 6.66
CA PHE A 163 -0.26 -2.13 5.39
C PHE A 163 1.14 -2.69 5.48
N THR A 164 1.29 -4.00 5.26
CA THR A 164 2.62 -4.61 5.19
C THR A 164 2.66 -5.57 4.02
N ILE A 165 3.60 -5.33 3.10
CA ILE A 165 4.00 -6.24 2.02
C ILE A 165 2.77 -6.86 1.31
N GLY A 166 1.96 -6.01 0.67
CA GLY A 166 0.81 -6.44 -0.15
C GLY A 166 -0.45 -6.85 0.61
N ASN A 167 -0.48 -6.79 1.95
CA ASN A 167 -1.62 -7.20 2.76
C ASN A 167 -2.07 -6.08 3.69
N TRP A 168 -3.39 -5.98 3.93
CA TRP A 168 -3.94 -5.18 5.03
C TRP A 168 -3.95 -6.03 6.29
N TRP A 169 -3.25 -5.57 7.30
CA TRP A 169 -3.17 -6.18 8.61
C TRP A 169 -4.07 -5.40 9.56
N PHE A 170 -4.98 -6.12 10.19
CA PHE A 170 -5.86 -5.59 11.22
C PHE A 170 -5.48 -6.24 12.54
N LYS A 171 -5.01 -5.43 13.49
CA LYS A 171 -4.52 -5.88 14.79
C LYS A 171 -5.11 -5.00 15.89
N LYS A 172 -5.51 -5.59 17.02
CA LYS A 172 -5.94 -4.85 18.19
C LYS A 172 -4.75 -4.12 18.82
N LEU A 173 -4.96 -2.88 19.25
CA LEU A 173 -4.00 -2.18 20.10
C LEU A 173 -3.92 -2.89 21.45
N ILE A 174 -2.86 -3.67 21.66
CA ILE A 174 -2.34 -3.88 23.00
C ILE A 174 -1.50 -2.62 23.26
N ASN A 175 -1.97 -1.77 24.17
CA ASN A 175 -1.12 -0.74 24.76
C ASN A 175 0.04 -1.46 25.48
N ILE A 176 1.14 -1.70 24.76
CA ILE A 176 2.42 -1.88 25.41
C ILE A 176 3.01 -0.47 25.46
N LEU A 177 2.89 0.15 26.63
CA LEU A 177 3.81 1.20 27.04
C LEU A 177 5.24 0.64 26.87
N ILE A 178 5.99 1.22 25.93
CA ILE A 178 7.46 1.25 25.96
C ILE A 178 7.86 2.70 25.81
#